data_AF-A2FQU2-F1
#
_entry.id   AF-A2FQU2-F1
#
_cell.length_a   1.000
_cell.length_b   1.000
_cell.length_c   1.000
_cell.angle_alpha   90.00
_cell.angle_beta   90.00
_cell.angle_gamma   90.00
#
_symmetry.space_group_name_H-M   'P 1'
#
loop_
_entity.id
_entity.type
_entity.pdbx_description
1 polymer ?
#
loop_
_entity_poly.entity_id
_entity_poly.type
_entity_poly.pdbx_seq_one_letter_code
_entity_poly.pdbx_strand_id
1 'polypeptide(L)'
;MTNDLCSIPFLSRWQDFEINHLDKKYYVSGQILSAVSPVVKNLITKEKVFHYQLPPIPGNIQDLLDLITGKEIFISDSNVLFLFSCASCLQIEDLIHHTNGALAAVADKNEIITLVSRLKEKDVDITNICQFISASIDKFIRLEKFKRIDISILTKIIDSPALNCVDTGSLFTYIVSRFPESPTEFSKLLQIICNNYLNPITLSIILKSPNIDINSLKESLIPVLVNGSGCTSILYDNSQTIIPYEFGKEMSGLFEYFRSHHVLSTSVDISASSTFDENYSIKNLLNTNRSQYFASKSGPVEFIQIHILTGSLAPTHYTLVSCESGISNLAPCTWTLSGSNNGKTWTLLDSQSNNNSLFFPEKAVIFPINKESWRSFSYFQFTQYDSGGIKNKKLLLAGIELFGAYTPGVN
;
A
#
# COMPACT_ATOMS: atom_id res chain seq x y z
N MET A 1 15.39 -1.74 -51.51
CA MET A 1 15.95 -3.00 -52.02
C MET A 1 16.03 -3.93 -50.84
N THR A 2 15.11 -4.88 -50.76
CA THR A 2 15.03 -5.90 -49.70
C THR A 2 16.19 -6.87 -49.90
N ASN A 3 17.24 -6.77 -49.08
CA ASN A 3 18.40 -7.67 -49.09
C ASN A 3 18.00 -9.01 -48.45
N ASP A 4 17.12 -9.76 -49.10
CA ASP A 4 16.74 -11.10 -48.68
C ASP A 4 17.87 -12.06 -49.06
N LEU A 5 18.83 -12.28 -48.14
CA LEU A 5 19.98 -13.15 -48.37
C LEU A 5 19.54 -14.59 -48.70
N CYS A 6 18.33 -15.01 -48.31
CA CYS A 6 17.75 -16.31 -48.71
C CYS A 6 17.57 -16.48 -50.23
N SER A 7 17.50 -15.39 -51.00
CA SER A 7 17.36 -15.46 -52.46
C SER A 7 18.67 -15.80 -53.18
N ILE A 8 19.80 -15.85 -52.46
CA ILE A 8 21.11 -16.18 -53.03
C ILE A 8 21.28 -17.71 -53.05
N PRO A 9 21.35 -18.35 -54.25
CA PRO A 9 21.40 -19.82 -54.39
C PRO A 9 22.60 -20.51 -53.73
N PHE A 10 23.61 -19.74 -53.29
CA PHE A 10 24.86 -20.24 -52.73
C PHE A 10 24.86 -20.44 -51.20
N LEU A 11 23.85 -19.94 -50.47
CA LEU A 11 23.85 -19.99 -49.00
C LEU A 11 23.73 -21.41 -48.43
N SER A 12 23.15 -22.36 -49.19
CA SER A 12 23.09 -23.79 -48.81
C SER A 12 24.47 -24.45 -48.69
N ARG A 13 25.50 -23.92 -49.38
CA ARG A 13 26.89 -24.42 -49.29
C ARG A 13 27.67 -23.88 -48.09
N TRP A 14 27.13 -22.90 -47.38
CA TRP A 14 27.81 -22.15 -46.30
C TRP A 14 27.03 -22.21 -44.99
N GLN A 15 26.17 -23.22 -44.84
CA GLN A 15 25.50 -23.54 -43.57
C GLN A 15 26.43 -24.40 -42.70
N ASP A 16 27.45 -23.76 -42.15
CA ASP A 16 28.52 -24.39 -41.38
C ASP A 16 28.27 -24.40 -39.86
N PHE A 17 27.12 -23.89 -39.40
CA PHE A 17 26.77 -23.82 -37.99
C PHE A 17 25.41 -24.48 -37.68
N GLU A 18 25.39 -25.38 -36.70
CA GLU A 18 24.21 -26.16 -36.28
C GLU A 18 23.51 -25.51 -35.07
N ILE A 19 22.25 -25.09 -35.22
CA ILE A 19 21.38 -24.70 -34.11
C ILE A 19 20.45 -25.86 -33.80
N ASN A 20 20.53 -26.36 -32.57
CA ASN A 20 19.66 -27.41 -32.08
C ASN A 20 18.56 -26.82 -31.21
N HIS A 21 17.31 -27.07 -31.56
CA HIS A 21 16.16 -26.62 -30.79
C HIS A 21 15.15 -27.75 -30.66
N LEU A 22 14.81 -28.07 -29.40
CA LEU A 22 14.06 -29.29 -29.06
C LEU A 22 14.78 -30.51 -29.66
N ASP A 23 14.10 -31.29 -30.52
CA ASP A 23 14.64 -32.49 -31.18
C ASP A 23 14.99 -32.24 -32.66
N LYS A 24 15.07 -30.98 -33.09
CA LYS A 24 15.33 -30.61 -34.49
C LYS A 24 16.63 -29.84 -34.64
N LYS A 25 17.34 -30.14 -35.73
CA LYS A 25 18.58 -29.49 -36.13
C LYS A 25 18.31 -28.50 -37.27
N TYR A 26 18.85 -27.31 -37.15
CA TYR A 26 18.75 -26.24 -38.15
C TYR A 26 20.16 -25.78 -38.52
N TYR A 27 20.41 -25.60 -39.80
CA TYR A 27 21.73 -25.23 -40.29
C TYR A 27 21.71 -23.80 -40.83
N VAL A 28 22.65 -22.98 -40.35
CA VAL A 28 22.78 -21.57 -40.68
C VAL A 28 24.22 -21.20 -40.98
N SER A 29 24.44 -20.06 -41.61
CA SER A 29 25.79 -19.55 -41.81
C SER A 29 26.37 -18.99 -40.52
N GLY A 30 27.44 -19.60 -40.02
CA GLY A 30 28.17 -19.17 -38.84
C GLY A 30 28.78 -17.78 -38.99
N GLN A 31 29.13 -17.36 -40.21
CA GLN A 31 29.59 -15.99 -40.48
C GLN A 31 28.49 -14.96 -40.24
N ILE A 32 27.27 -15.20 -40.75
CA ILE A 32 26.13 -14.29 -40.55
C ILE A 32 25.75 -14.27 -39.07
N LEU A 33 25.66 -15.45 -38.44
CA LEU A 33 25.24 -15.55 -37.05
C LEU A 33 26.28 -14.94 -36.09
N SER A 34 27.58 -15.09 -36.34
CA SER A 34 28.63 -14.46 -35.53
C SER A 34 28.73 -12.95 -35.70
N ALA A 35 28.18 -12.38 -36.79
CA ALA A 35 28.07 -10.94 -36.95
C ALA A 35 27.01 -10.35 -36.01
N VAL A 36 25.95 -11.10 -35.73
CA VAL A 36 24.77 -10.66 -34.96
C VAL A 36 24.79 -11.13 -33.51
N SER A 37 25.41 -12.29 -33.24
CA SER A 37 25.50 -12.90 -31.90
C SER A 37 26.96 -12.94 -31.40
N PRO A 38 27.28 -12.19 -30.33
CA PRO A 38 28.58 -12.26 -29.66
C PRO A 38 28.89 -13.66 -29.11
N VAL A 39 27.87 -14.39 -28.65
CA VAL A 39 28.00 -15.76 -28.14
C VAL A 39 28.53 -16.68 -29.24
N VAL A 40 27.91 -16.67 -30.41
CA VAL A 40 28.34 -17.50 -31.54
C VAL A 40 29.70 -17.08 -32.07
N LYS A 41 29.99 -15.77 -32.08
CA LYS A 41 31.33 -15.27 -32.40
C LYS A 41 32.40 -15.85 -31.49
N ASN A 42 32.17 -15.88 -30.17
CA ASN A 42 33.10 -16.47 -29.22
C ASN A 42 33.23 -17.99 -29.41
N LEU A 43 32.13 -18.71 -29.63
CA LEU A 43 32.14 -20.16 -29.87
C LEU A 43 32.99 -20.53 -31.09
N ILE A 44 32.82 -19.81 -32.20
CA ILE A 44 33.58 -20.07 -33.44
C ILE A 44 35.05 -19.67 -33.27
N THR A 45 35.33 -18.49 -32.72
CA THR A 45 36.69 -17.93 -32.71
C THR A 45 37.59 -18.49 -31.61
N LYS A 46 37.05 -18.71 -30.39
CA LYS A 46 37.82 -19.16 -29.23
C LYS A 46 37.74 -20.67 -29.04
N GLU A 47 36.53 -21.21 -29.04
CA GLU A 47 36.28 -22.61 -28.68
C GLU A 47 36.30 -23.56 -29.90
N LYS A 48 36.23 -23.01 -31.12
CA LYS A 48 36.11 -23.75 -32.39
C LYS A 48 34.92 -24.72 -32.41
N VAL A 49 33.83 -24.33 -31.76
CA VAL A 49 32.57 -25.10 -31.71
C VAL A 49 31.59 -24.52 -32.73
N PHE A 50 31.04 -25.39 -33.56
CA PHE A 50 30.14 -25.04 -34.67
C PHE A 50 28.69 -25.49 -34.44
N HIS A 51 28.31 -25.70 -33.18
CA HIS A 51 26.95 -26.03 -32.80
C HIS A 51 26.51 -25.23 -31.57
N TYR A 52 25.21 -24.96 -31.45
CA TYR A 52 24.62 -24.35 -30.28
C TYR A 52 23.27 -25.00 -29.94
N GLN A 53 23.09 -25.40 -28.69
CA GLN A 53 21.83 -25.95 -28.19
C GLN A 53 20.99 -24.82 -27.60
N LEU A 54 19.90 -24.45 -28.29
CA LEU A 54 18.90 -23.56 -27.72
C LEU A 54 18.13 -24.26 -26.59
N PRO A 55 17.70 -23.52 -25.55
CA PRO A 55 16.86 -24.08 -24.52
C PRO A 55 15.52 -24.57 -25.13
N PRO A 56 14.88 -25.59 -24.53
CA PRO A 56 13.62 -26.14 -25.04
C PRO A 56 12.46 -25.18 -24.73
N ILE A 57 12.42 -24.04 -25.41
CA ILE A 57 11.39 -23.00 -25.31
C ILE A 57 10.39 -23.23 -26.46
N PRO A 58 9.07 -23.28 -26.19
CA PRO A 58 8.09 -23.44 -27.24
C PRO A 58 8.06 -22.19 -28.12
N GLY A 59 8.10 -22.37 -29.44
CA GLY A 59 7.99 -21.28 -30.40
C GLY A 59 8.48 -21.66 -31.78
N ASN A 60 8.21 -20.79 -32.75
CA ASN A 60 8.60 -21.00 -34.14
C ASN A 60 10.03 -20.51 -34.38
N ILE A 61 10.99 -21.43 -34.42
CA ILE A 61 12.39 -21.09 -34.73
C ILE A 61 12.57 -20.51 -36.13
N GLN A 62 11.63 -20.76 -37.05
CA GLN A 62 11.71 -20.19 -38.40
C GLN A 62 11.72 -18.66 -38.37
N ASP A 63 10.98 -18.03 -37.46
CA ASP A 63 10.95 -16.56 -37.30
C ASP A 63 12.34 -16.02 -36.93
N LEU A 64 13.07 -16.72 -36.05
CA LEU A 64 14.45 -16.37 -35.69
C LEU A 64 15.41 -16.56 -36.87
N LEU A 65 15.26 -17.67 -37.61
CA LEU A 65 16.10 -17.98 -38.77
C LEU A 65 15.90 -16.94 -39.87
N ASP A 66 14.66 -16.60 -40.18
CA ASP A 66 14.30 -15.60 -41.17
C ASP A 66 14.88 -14.22 -40.80
N LEU A 67 14.83 -13.84 -39.51
CA LEU A 67 15.45 -12.61 -39.01
C LEU A 67 16.99 -12.62 -39.17
N ILE A 68 17.66 -13.72 -38.82
CA ILE A 68 19.12 -13.86 -38.96
C ILE A 68 19.52 -13.73 -40.44
N THR A 69 18.69 -14.24 -41.36
CA THR A 69 18.94 -14.13 -42.80
C THR A 69 18.51 -12.79 -43.41
N GLY A 70 18.04 -11.84 -42.60
CA GLY A 70 17.71 -10.49 -43.04
C GLY A 70 16.28 -10.29 -43.59
N LYS A 71 15.35 -11.23 -43.33
CA LYS A 71 13.94 -11.02 -43.64
C LYS A 71 13.25 -10.23 -42.55
N GLU A 72 12.31 -9.39 -42.95
CA GLU A 72 11.43 -8.67 -42.03
C GLU A 72 10.40 -9.64 -41.43
N ILE A 73 10.32 -9.66 -40.10
CA ILE A 73 9.31 -10.42 -39.36
C ILE A 73 8.41 -9.46 -38.57
N PHE A 74 7.15 -9.85 -38.39
CA PHE A 74 6.23 -9.14 -37.52
C PHE A 74 6.29 -9.76 -36.11
N ILE A 75 6.57 -8.93 -35.10
CA ILE A 75 6.57 -9.37 -33.71
C ILE A 75 5.14 -9.33 -33.19
N SER A 76 4.57 -10.50 -32.92
CA SER A 76 3.23 -10.72 -32.36
C SER A 76 3.31 -11.22 -30.91
N ASP A 77 2.18 -11.16 -30.20
CA ASP A 77 2.07 -11.68 -28.83
C ASP A 77 2.46 -13.17 -28.72
N SER A 78 2.25 -13.94 -29.79
CA SER A 78 2.55 -15.38 -29.84
C SER A 78 4.03 -15.71 -30.07
N ASN A 79 4.81 -14.82 -30.69
CA ASN A 79 6.23 -15.10 -31.02
C ASN A 79 7.21 -14.28 -30.18
N VAL A 80 6.79 -13.18 -29.56
CA VAL A 80 7.65 -12.27 -28.81
C VAL A 80 8.41 -12.96 -27.67
N LEU A 81 7.74 -13.84 -26.91
CA LEU A 81 8.36 -14.57 -25.80
C LEU A 81 9.48 -15.49 -26.28
N PHE A 82 9.25 -16.19 -27.39
CA PHE A 82 10.23 -17.07 -27.99
C PHE A 82 11.41 -16.29 -28.56
N LEU A 83 11.14 -15.26 -29.37
CA LEU A 83 12.16 -14.42 -29.98
C LEU A 83 13.03 -13.73 -28.92
N PHE A 84 12.41 -13.19 -27.87
CA PHE A 84 13.13 -12.57 -26.75
C PHE A 84 14.06 -13.56 -26.04
N SER A 85 13.57 -14.78 -25.80
CA SER A 85 14.35 -15.82 -25.12
C SER A 85 15.56 -16.23 -25.96
N CYS A 86 15.36 -16.45 -27.26
CA CYS A 86 16.44 -16.74 -28.20
C CYS A 86 17.43 -15.59 -28.29
N ALA A 87 16.94 -14.34 -28.36
CA ALA A 87 17.77 -13.14 -28.37
C ALA A 87 18.64 -13.05 -27.12
N SER A 88 18.07 -13.34 -25.94
CA SER A 88 18.80 -13.33 -24.67
C SER A 88 19.86 -14.44 -24.60
N CYS A 89 19.54 -15.66 -25.07
CA CYS A 89 20.50 -16.76 -25.11
C CYS A 89 21.68 -16.47 -26.05
N LEU A 90 21.39 -15.88 -27.20
CA LEU A 90 22.38 -15.54 -28.23
C LEU A 90 23.02 -14.16 -28.01
N GLN A 91 22.56 -13.40 -27.01
CA GLN A 91 22.96 -12.01 -26.73
C GLN A 91 22.84 -11.08 -27.94
N ILE A 92 21.72 -11.16 -28.68
CA ILE A 92 21.44 -10.30 -29.83
C ILE A 92 20.78 -9.01 -29.33
N GLU A 93 21.58 -7.96 -29.13
CA GLU A 93 21.14 -6.69 -28.53
C GLU A 93 19.99 -6.01 -29.29
N ASP A 94 20.08 -5.94 -30.62
CA ASP A 94 19.05 -5.31 -31.46
C ASP A 94 17.68 -6.00 -31.29
N LEU A 95 17.68 -7.34 -31.31
CA LEU A 95 16.46 -8.12 -31.16
C LEU A 95 15.90 -7.99 -29.75
N ILE A 96 16.74 -7.95 -28.71
CA ILE A 96 16.33 -7.69 -27.32
C ILE A 96 15.64 -6.32 -27.21
N HIS A 97 16.20 -5.28 -27.82
CA HIS A 97 15.61 -3.94 -27.80
C HIS A 97 14.22 -3.91 -28.46
N HIS A 98 14.08 -4.51 -29.64
CA HIS A 98 12.79 -4.55 -30.35
C HIS A 98 11.73 -5.42 -29.65
N THR A 99 12.15 -6.56 -29.08
CA THR A 99 11.23 -7.47 -28.36
C THR A 99 10.86 -6.94 -26.97
N ASN A 100 11.71 -6.15 -26.31
CA ASN A 100 11.37 -5.46 -25.05
C ASN A 100 10.18 -4.52 -25.17
N GLY A 101 10.07 -3.78 -26.27
CA GLY A 101 8.92 -2.91 -26.53
C GLY A 101 7.62 -3.71 -26.69
N ALA A 102 7.69 -4.85 -27.40
CA ALA A 102 6.55 -5.73 -27.64
C ALA A 102 6.16 -6.57 -26.40
N LEU A 103 7.10 -6.89 -25.52
CA LEU A 103 6.86 -7.59 -24.25
C LEU A 103 5.84 -6.86 -23.35
N ALA A 104 5.79 -5.53 -23.41
CA ALA A 104 4.83 -4.73 -22.66
C ALA A 104 3.37 -4.95 -23.13
N ALA A 105 3.17 -5.35 -24.39
CA ALA A 105 1.87 -5.59 -25.00
C ALA A 105 1.33 -7.01 -24.76
N VAL A 106 2.17 -7.94 -24.26
CA VAL A 106 1.79 -9.33 -24.03
C VAL A 106 0.58 -9.42 -23.08
N ALA A 107 -0.47 -10.08 -23.55
CA ALA A 107 -1.73 -10.24 -22.84
C ALA A 107 -1.57 -11.06 -21.54
N ASP A 108 -0.90 -12.22 -21.58
CA ASP A 108 -0.69 -13.06 -20.41
C ASP A 108 0.69 -12.89 -19.76
N LYS A 109 0.72 -12.10 -18.69
CA LYS A 109 1.93 -11.87 -17.88
C LYS A 109 2.38 -13.09 -17.08
N ASN A 110 1.53 -14.11 -16.90
CA ASN A 110 1.93 -15.36 -16.24
C ASN A 110 2.87 -16.20 -17.11
N GLU A 111 2.78 -16.08 -18.42
CA GLU A 111 3.70 -16.77 -19.34
C GLU A 111 5.12 -16.25 -19.18
N ILE A 112 5.29 -14.93 -19.00
CA ILE A 112 6.58 -14.30 -18.74
C ILE A 112 7.23 -14.87 -17.48
N ILE A 113 6.48 -15.00 -16.38
CA ILE A 113 7.01 -15.58 -15.13
C ILE A 113 7.39 -17.05 -15.33
N THR A 114 6.54 -17.81 -16.04
CA THR A 114 6.81 -19.23 -16.34
C THR A 114 8.07 -19.39 -17.17
N LEU A 115 8.28 -18.50 -18.12
CA LEU A 115 9.47 -18.47 -18.97
C LEU A 115 10.73 -18.17 -18.15
N VAL A 116 10.71 -17.18 -17.26
CA VAL A 116 11.86 -16.87 -16.39
C VAL A 116 12.26 -18.07 -15.55
N SER A 117 11.28 -18.77 -14.95
CA SER A 117 11.55 -19.98 -14.18
C SER A 117 12.22 -21.07 -15.03
N ARG A 118 11.72 -21.30 -16.26
CA ARG A 118 12.30 -22.29 -17.20
C ARG A 118 13.71 -21.92 -17.66
N LEU A 119 13.95 -20.64 -17.93
CA LEU A 119 15.27 -20.15 -18.36
C LEU A 119 16.29 -20.30 -17.23
N LYS A 120 15.88 -20.03 -15.99
CA LYS A 120 16.73 -20.24 -14.81
C LYS A 120 17.09 -21.71 -14.61
N GLU A 121 16.15 -22.64 -14.76
CA GLU A 121 16.44 -24.09 -14.67
C GLU A 121 17.48 -24.57 -15.69
N LYS A 122 17.70 -23.80 -16.77
CA LYS A 122 18.66 -24.10 -17.84
C LYS A 122 19.90 -23.21 -17.81
N ASP A 123 20.12 -22.48 -16.72
CA ASP A 123 21.29 -21.61 -16.51
C ASP A 123 21.48 -20.52 -17.58
N VAL A 124 20.36 -20.06 -18.17
CA VAL A 124 20.37 -18.95 -19.12
C VAL A 124 20.41 -17.62 -18.37
N ASP A 125 21.10 -16.63 -18.94
CA ASP A 125 21.09 -15.28 -18.39
C ASP A 125 19.67 -14.66 -18.44
N ILE A 126 19.09 -14.48 -17.26
CA ILE A 126 17.75 -13.91 -17.05
C ILE A 126 17.77 -12.40 -16.76
N THR A 127 18.94 -11.75 -16.81
CA THR A 127 19.12 -10.35 -16.38
C THR A 127 18.17 -9.40 -17.11
N ASN A 128 18.04 -9.54 -18.43
CA ASN A 128 17.19 -8.65 -19.24
C ASN A 128 15.68 -8.82 -18.92
N ILE A 129 15.21 -10.05 -18.71
CA ILE A 129 13.81 -10.29 -18.33
C ILE A 129 13.55 -9.79 -16.91
N CYS A 130 14.50 -10.03 -16.00
CA CYS A 130 14.38 -9.51 -14.65
C CYS A 130 14.28 -7.99 -14.67
N GLN A 131 15.13 -7.30 -15.45
CA GLN A 131 15.08 -5.85 -15.62
C GLN A 131 13.75 -5.36 -16.18
N PHE A 132 13.18 -6.06 -17.16
CA PHE A 132 11.84 -5.77 -17.68
C PHE A 132 10.76 -5.93 -16.61
N ILE A 133 10.80 -7.01 -15.81
CA ILE A 133 9.87 -7.24 -14.70
C ILE A 133 10.05 -6.15 -13.62
N SER A 134 11.29 -5.78 -13.29
CA SER A 134 11.60 -4.72 -12.31
C SER A 134 11.00 -3.37 -12.71
N ALA A 135 11.05 -3.03 -14.00
CA ALA A 135 10.51 -1.78 -14.54
C ALA A 135 8.98 -1.71 -14.52
N SER A 136 8.29 -2.85 -14.39
CA SER A 136 6.82 -2.94 -14.39
C SER A 136 6.30 -3.84 -13.27
N ILE A 137 6.98 -3.85 -12.12
CA ILE A 137 6.76 -4.84 -11.05
C ILE A 137 5.33 -4.81 -10.51
N ASP A 138 4.70 -3.64 -10.48
CA ASP A 138 3.31 -3.43 -10.04
C ASP A 138 2.31 -4.31 -10.80
N LYS A 139 2.57 -4.59 -12.08
CA LYS A 139 1.72 -5.46 -12.91
C LYS A 139 1.91 -6.96 -12.62
N PHE A 140 3.00 -7.34 -11.96
CA PHE A 140 3.36 -8.73 -11.67
C PHE A 140 3.08 -9.14 -10.23
N ILE A 141 3.22 -8.23 -9.24
CA ILE A 141 3.08 -8.53 -7.81
C ILE A 141 1.73 -9.21 -7.47
N ARG A 142 0.66 -8.86 -8.19
CA ARG A 142 -0.70 -9.38 -7.94
C ARG A 142 -0.93 -10.78 -8.54
N LEU A 143 -0.03 -11.27 -9.40
CA LEU A 143 -0.19 -12.54 -10.09
C LEU A 143 0.11 -13.73 -9.16
N GLU A 144 -0.68 -14.80 -9.26
CA GLU A 144 -0.49 -15.98 -8.42
C GLU A 144 0.85 -16.68 -8.64
N LYS A 145 1.33 -16.72 -9.89
CA LYS A 145 2.64 -17.31 -10.21
C LYS A 145 3.79 -16.48 -9.65
N PHE A 146 3.65 -15.16 -9.59
CA PHE A 146 4.68 -14.28 -9.03
C PHE A 146 4.83 -14.54 -7.53
N LYS A 147 3.72 -14.82 -6.83
CA LYS A 147 3.77 -15.13 -5.40
C LYS A 147 4.65 -16.33 -5.07
N ARG A 148 4.78 -17.28 -6.00
CA ARG A 148 5.53 -18.54 -5.84
C ARG A 148 6.93 -18.51 -6.50
N ILE A 149 7.42 -17.34 -6.91
CA ILE A 149 8.70 -17.25 -7.60
C ILE A 149 9.87 -17.66 -6.69
N ASP A 150 10.93 -18.19 -7.27
CA ASP A 150 12.14 -18.54 -6.53
C ASP A 150 12.86 -17.30 -6.00
N ILE A 151 13.41 -17.39 -4.78
CA ILE A 151 14.04 -16.25 -4.10
C ILE A 151 15.21 -15.65 -4.89
N SER A 152 16.00 -16.46 -5.60
CA SER A 152 17.13 -15.92 -6.36
C SER A 152 16.71 -15.13 -7.61
N ILE A 153 15.55 -15.46 -8.20
CA ILE A 153 14.94 -14.65 -9.26
C ILE A 153 14.45 -13.33 -8.65
N LEU A 154 13.77 -13.42 -7.50
CA LEU A 154 13.28 -12.25 -6.79
C LEU A 154 14.42 -11.28 -6.41
N THR A 155 15.56 -11.81 -5.98
CA THR A 155 16.78 -11.01 -5.72
C THR A 155 17.25 -10.30 -6.98
N LYS A 156 17.36 -10.99 -8.12
CA LYS A 156 17.74 -10.34 -9.38
C LYS A 156 16.74 -9.27 -9.85
N ILE A 157 15.45 -9.46 -9.58
CA ILE A 157 14.42 -8.47 -9.89
C ILE A 157 14.56 -7.23 -8.99
N ILE A 158 14.77 -7.41 -7.68
CA ILE A 158 14.83 -6.30 -6.72
C ILE A 158 16.16 -5.55 -6.80
N ASP A 159 17.27 -6.26 -7.03
CA ASP A 159 18.62 -5.67 -7.17
C ASP A 159 18.79 -4.89 -8.48
N SER A 160 17.84 -5.03 -9.42
CA SER A 160 17.91 -4.36 -10.72
C SER A 160 17.81 -2.85 -10.58
N PRO A 161 18.68 -2.07 -11.27
CA PRO A 161 18.63 -0.61 -11.25
C PRO A 161 17.37 -0.03 -11.91
N ALA A 162 16.66 -0.84 -12.71
CA ALA A 162 15.41 -0.45 -13.34
C ALA A 162 14.17 -0.70 -12.47
N LEU A 163 14.35 -1.11 -11.21
CA LEU A 163 13.24 -1.28 -10.28
C LEU A 163 12.44 0.02 -10.19
N ASN A 164 11.15 -0.04 -10.55
CA ASN A 164 10.21 1.07 -10.44
C ASN A 164 8.90 0.52 -9.86
N CYS A 165 8.59 0.89 -8.62
CA CYS A 165 7.41 0.41 -7.92
C CYS A 165 6.58 1.60 -7.41
N VAL A 166 5.37 1.73 -7.96
CA VAL A 166 4.39 2.71 -7.50
C VAL A 166 3.63 2.17 -6.28
N ASP A 167 3.24 0.89 -6.31
CA ASP A 167 2.51 0.21 -5.22
C ASP A 167 3.48 -0.44 -4.22
N THR A 168 4.25 0.42 -3.56
CA THR A 168 5.23 0.01 -2.53
C THR A 168 4.60 -0.83 -1.42
N GLY A 169 3.37 -0.52 -0.99
CA GLY A 169 2.66 -1.28 0.05
C GLY A 169 2.47 -2.75 -0.30
N SER A 170 2.04 -3.05 -1.54
CA SER A 170 1.87 -4.43 -2.01
C SER A 170 3.20 -5.18 -2.11
N LEU A 171 4.26 -4.53 -2.59
CA LEU A 171 5.60 -5.14 -2.68
C LEU A 171 6.16 -5.49 -1.30
N PHE A 172 6.08 -4.55 -0.35
CA PHE A 172 6.51 -4.78 1.03
C PHE A 172 5.69 -5.88 1.69
N THR A 173 4.36 -5.85 1.57
CA THR A 173 3.49 -6.90 2.13
C THR A 173 3.86 -8.27 1.58
N TYR A 174 4.14 -8.36 0.28
CA TYR A 174 4.58 -9.60 -0.35
C TYR A 174 5.89 -10.12 0.24
N ILE A 175 6.92 -9.28 0.34
CA ILE A 175 8.23 -9.67 0.85
C ILE A 175 8.17 -10.06 2.32
N VAL A 176 7.44 -9.29 3.12
CA VAL A 176 7.21 -9.55 4.54
C VAL A 176 6.47 -10.89 4.73
N SER A 177 5.50 -11.21 3.87
CA SER A 177 4.76 -12.48 3.96
C SER A 177 5.64 -13.71 3.70
N ARG A 178 6.70 -13.57 2.89
CA ARG A 178 7.65 -14.66 2.57
C ARG A 178 8.92 -14.64 3.39
N PHE A 179 9.10 -13.63 4.25
CA PHE A 179 10.22 -13.52 5.18
C PHE A 179 10.52 -14.82 5.96
N PRO A 180 9.51 -15.58 6.46
CA PRO A 180 9.77 -16.83 7.19
C PRO A 180 10.48 -17.93 6.37
N GLU A 181 10.42 -17.88 5.04
CA GLU A 181 10.98 -18.92 4.18
C GLU A 181 12.52 -18.85 4.11
N SER A 182 13.09 -17.63 4.14
CA SER A 182 14.53 -17.41 4.02
C SER A 182 14.95 -16.06 4.64
N PRO A 183 15.02 -15.97 5.98
CA PRO A 183 15.18 -14.69 6.68
C PRO A 183 16.42 -13.88 6.27
N THR A 184 17.53 -14.53 5.94
CA THR A 184 18.80 -13.88 5.59
C THR A 184 18.74 -13.16 4.24
N GLU A 185 18.21 -13.84 3.22
CA GLU A 185 18.07 -13.27 1.88
C GLU A 185 16.97 -12.22 1.86
N PHE A 186 15.82 -12.47 2.50
CA PHE A 186 14.75 -11.48 2.59
C PHE A 186 15.13 -10.25 3.42
N SER A 187 16.04 -10.36 4.39
CA SER A 187 16.60 -9.20 5.09
C SER A 187 17.39 -8.29 4.15
N LYS A 188 18.22 -8.85 3.26
CA LYS A 188 18.93 -8.08 2.22
C LYS A 188 17.95 -7.38 1.27
N LEU A 189 16.93 -8.10 0.81
CA LEU A 189 15.88 -7.53 -0.06
C LEU A 189 15.13 -6.38 0.63
N LEU A 190 14.78 -6.57 1.90
CA LEU A 190 14.15 -5.53 2.71
C LEU A 190 15.06 -4.32 2.85
N GLN A 191 16.36 -4.47 3.08
CA GLN A 191 17.30 -3.35 3.14
C GLN A 191 17.33 -2.57 1.83
N ILE A 192 17.42 -3.25 0.69
CA ILE A 192 17.47 -2.60 -0.64
C ILE A 192 16.20 -1.79 -0.90
N ILE A 193 15.04 -2.36 -0.58
CA ILE A 193 13.77 -1.68 -0.80
C ILE A 193 13.57 -0.57 0.24
N CYS A 194 14.00 -0.75 1.49
CA CYS A 194 13.96 0.32 2.48
C CYS A 194 14.84 1.51 2.07
N ASN A 195 15.99 1.26 1.44
CA ASN A 195 16.85 2.36 0.98
C ASN A 195 16.21 3.20 -0.14
N ASN A 196 15.39 2.58 -0.99
CA ASN A 196 14.87 3.22 -2.21
C ASN A 196 13.38 3.65 -2.11
N TYR A 197 12.58 2.96 -1.29
CA TYR A 197 11.11 3.02 -1.32
C TYR A 197 10.47 3.08 0.08
N LEU A 198 11.22 3.42 1.12
CA LEU A 198 10.68 3.55 2.47
C LEU A 198 9.72 4.75 2.57
N ASN A 199 8.52 4.49 3.09
CA ASN A 199 7.48 5.47 3.32
C ASN A 199 6.66 5.08 4.57
N PRO A 200 5.73 5.93 5.04
CA PRO A 200 4.97 5.65 6.26
C PRO A 200 4.16 4.35 6.22
N ILE A 201 3.61 3.97 5.06
CA ILE A 201 2.84 2.74 4.88
C ILE A 201 3.76 1.53 5.05
N THR A 202 4.89 1.52 4.36
CA THR A 202 5.86 0.42 4.39
C THR A 202 6.53 0.30 5.75
N LEU A 203 6.84 1.43 6.40
CA LEU A 203 7.29 1.47 7.80
C LEU A 203 6.26 0.87 8.75
N SER A 204 4.97 1.19 8.58
CA SER A 204 3.91 0.62 9.42
C SER A 204 3.79 -0.90 9.27
N ILE A 205 4.03 -1.44 8.06
CA ILE A 205 4.04 -2.87 7.79
C ILE A 205 5.23 -3.52 8.50
N ILE A 206 6.42 -2.93 8.41
CA ILE A 206 7.64 -3.42 9.09
C ILE A 206 7.41 -3.46 10.60
N LEU A 207 6.92 -2.37 11.20
CA LEU A 207 6.70 -2.26 12.65
C LEU A 207 5.62 -3.22 13.17
N LYS A 208 4.62 -3.56 12.34
CA LYS A 208 3.59 -4.54 12.70
C LYS A 208 4.06 -5.99 12.56
N SER A 209 5.21 -6.22 11.94
CA SER A 209 5.68 -7.57 11.62
C SER A 209 6.60 -8.10 12.71
N PRO A 210 6.19 -9.13 13.48
CA PRO A 210 6.94 -9.58 14.66
C PRO A 210 8.25 -10.30 14.32
N ASN A 211 8.39 -10.79 13.08
CA ASN A 211 9.53 -11.62 12.66
C ASN A 211 10.69 -10.81 12.08
N ILE A 212 10.54 -9.50 11.92
CA ILE A 212 11.55 -8.64 11.31
C ILE A 212 12.42 -8.06 12.42
N ASP A 213 13.72 -8.36 12.39
CA ASP A 213 14.69 -7.69 13.26
C ASP A 213 14.89 -6.24 12.79
N ILE A 214 14.26 -5.30 13.49
CA ILE A 214 14.35 -3.87 13.21
C ILE A 214 15.81 -3.38 13.27
N ASN A 215 16.67 -4.01 14.08
CA ASN A 215 18.07 -3.61 14.17
C ASN A 215 18.82 -3.87 12.86
N SER A 216 18.41 -4.88 12.08
CA SER A 216 18.97 -5.15 10.76
C SER A 216 18.67 -4.03 9.74
N LEU A 217 17.63 -3.23 10.00
CA LEU A 217 17.20 -2.12 9.14
C LEU A 217 17.62 -0.75 9.68
N LYS A 218 18.38 -0.69 10.78
CA LYS A 218 18.72 0.57 11.47
C LYS A 218 19.29 1.63 10.54
N GLU A 219 20.22 1.26 9.65
CA GLU A 219 20.89 2.21 8.76
C GLU A 219 19.93 2.79 7.71
N SER A 220 18.94 2.01 7.27
CA SER A 220 17.88 2.46 6.35
C SER A 220 16.84 3.33 7.06
N LEU A 221 16.60 3.08 8.36
CA LEU A 221 15.59 3.77 9.16
C LEU A 221 16.12 5.07 9.79
N ILE A 222 17.41 5.13 10.16
CA ILE A 222 18.04 6.29 10.80
C ILE A 222 17.81 7.59 10.00
N PRO A 223 18.02 7.65 8.67
CA PRO A 223 17.76 8.85 7.90
C PRO A 223 16.30 9.32 8.01
N VAL A 224 15.33 8.40 8.02
CA VAL A 224 13.91 8.72 8.16
C VAL A 224 13.55 9.19 9.57
N LEU A 225 14.18 8.59 10.59
CA LEU A 225 13.95 8.91 12.00
C LEU A 225 14.65 10.21 12.43
N VAL A 226 15.83 10.49 11.88
CA VAL A 226 16.65 11.68 12.18
C VAL A 226 16.20 12.88 11.35
N ASN A 227 15.89 12.69 10.06
CA ASN A 227 15.35 13.74 9.21
C ASN A 227 13.83 13.87 9.36
N GLY A 228 13.29 13.85 10.57
CA GLY A 228 11.85 14.10 10.83
C GLY A 228 11.31 15.45 10.31
N SER A 229 12.11 16.23 9.59
CA SER A 229 11.80 17.47 8.88
C SER A 229 12.02 17.39 7.34
N GLY A 230 12.56 16.30 6.81
CA GLY A 230 12.92 16.08 5.40
C GLY A 230 12.12 14.98 4.69
N CYS A 231 11.15 14.35 5.35
CA CYS A 231 10.01 13.78 4.63
C CYS A 231 9.19 14.96 4.07
N THR A 232 9.66 15.54 2.97
CA THR A 232 8.80 16.32 2.08
C THR A 232 7.70 15.40 1.60
N SER A 233 6.58 15.49 2.30
CA SER A 233 5.26 15.55 1.70
C SER A 233 5.15 14.92 0.30
N ILE A 234 5.17 13.59 0.25
CA ILE A 234 4.07 12.90 -0.43
C ILE A 234 2.99 12.67 0.64
N LEU A 235 2.66 13.76 1.32
CA LEU A 235 1.40 13.91 2.00
C LEU A 235 0.45 14.08 0.83
N TYR A 236 -0.37 13.06 0.61
CA TYR A 236 -1.78 13.33 0.32
C TYR A 236 -2.18 14.58 1.08
N ASP A 237 -2.93 15.47 0.45
CA ASP A 237 -3.51 16.67 1.06
C ASP A 237 -4.46 16.28 2.22
N ASN A 238 -3.87 15.75 3.29
CA ASN A 238 -4.39 15.26 4.55
C ASN A 238 -3.49 15.89 5.62
N SER A 239 -3.27 17.22 5.53
CA SER A 239 -2.66 17.97 6.62
C SER A 239 -3.44 17.64 7.88
N GLN A 240 -2.81 16.91 8.81
CA GLN A 240 -3.41 16.69 10.11
C GLN A 240 -3.69 18.06 10.70
N THR A 241 -4.97 18.36 10.89
CA THR A 241 -5.36 19.60 11.51
C THR A 241 -5.27 19.37 13.01
N ILE A 242 -4.32 20.03 13.64
CA ILE A 242 -4.18 19.99 15.09
C ILE A 242 -5.24 20.93 15.66
N ILE A 243 -6.14 20.37 16.47
CA ILE A 243 -7.19 21.09 17.18
C ILE A 243 -6.83 21.01 18.67
N PRO A 244 -5.90 21.86 19.14
CA PRO A 244 -5.45 21.83 20.52
C PRO A 244 -6.53 22.39 21.44
N TYR A 245 -6.54 21.93 22.69
CA TYR A 245 -7.26 22.63 23.74
C TYR A 245 -6.49 23.89 24.14
N GLU A 246 -7.18 25.03 24.20
CA GLU A 246 -6.69 26.28 24.76
C GLU A 246 -7.57 26.67 25.95
N PHE A 247 -6.95 27.13 27.03
CA PHE A 247 -7.67 27.55 28.24
C PHE A 247 -8.65 28.70 27.93
N GLY A 248 -9.91 28.57 28.36
CA GLY A 248 -10.99 29.52 28.05
C GLY A 248 -11.64 29.33 26.68
N LYS A 249 -11.26 28.27 25.94
CA LYS A 249 -11.86 27.88 24.64
C LYS A 249 -12.38 26.44 24.67
N GLU A 250 -13.16 26.13 25.70
CA GLU A 250 -13.66 24.78 25.99
C GLU A 250 -14.58 24.23 24.89
N MET A 251 -15.13 25.09 24.02
CA MET A 251 -16.01 24.72 22.90
C MET A 251 -15.39 25.00 21.52
N SER A 252 -14.08 25.20 21.42
CA SER A 252 -13.38 25.44 20.15
C SER A 252 -12.69 24.18 19.62
N GLY A 253 -13.38 23.04 19.65
CA GLY A 253 -12.84 21.76 19.17
C GLY A 253 -13.29 21.39 17.77
N LEU A 254 -13.39 20.09 17.50
CA LEU A 254 -13.64 19.51 16.18
C LEU A 254 -14.95 19.98 15.54
N PHE A 255 -16.03 20.11 16.30
CA PHE A 255 -17.31 20.55 15.77
C PHE A 255 -17.29 22.04 15.45
N GLU A 256 -16.63 22.87 16.26
CA GLU A 256 -16.38 24.28 15.91
C GLU A 256 -15.47 24.43 14.68
N TYR A 257 -14.45 23.58 14.56
CA TYR A 257 -13.64 23.50 13.35
C TYR A 257 -14.49 23.19 12.11
N PHE A 258 -15.33 22.16 12.14
CA PHE A 258 -16.21 21.87 11.00
C PHE A 258 -17.28 22.93 10.76
N ARG A 259 -17.74 23.62 11.81
CA ARG A 259 -18.72 24.71 11.71
C ARG A 259 -18.11 25.93 11.01
N SER A 260 -16.91 26.35 11.42
CA SER A 260 -16.18 27.46 10.80
C SER A 260 -15.83 27.21 9.32
N HIS A 261 -15.74 25.94 8.92
CA HIS A 261 -15.53 25.52 7.52
C HIS A 261 -16.83 25.19 6.77
N HIS A 262 -18.00 25.40 7.38
CA HIS A 262 -19.32 25.12 6.78
C HIS A 262 -19.56 23.67 6.33
N VAL A 263 -18.91 22.69 6.98
CA VAL A 263 -18.99 21.26 6.63
C VAL A 263 -19.55 20.37 7.75
N LEU A 264 -20.01 20.94 8.87
CA LEU A 264 -20.43 20.17 10.05
C LEU A 264 -21.48 19.08 9.73
N SER A 265 -22.51 19.40 8.94
CA SER A 265 -23.59 18.46 8.61
C SER A 265 -23.18 17.32 7.67
N THR A 266 -22.07 17.47 6.94
CA THR A 266 -21.52 16.44 6.04
C THR A 266 -20.35 15.70 6.67
N SER A 267 -19.73 16.27 7.70
CA SER A 267 -18.54 15.72 8.36
C SER A 267 -18.84 14.88 9.60
N VAL A 268 -19.99 15.09 10.24
CA VAL A 268 -20.33 14.40 11.49
C VAL A 268 -21.77 13.93 11.45
N ASP A 269 -21.96 12.67 11.83
CA ASP A 269 -23.25 12.11 12.21
C ASP A 269 -23.27 11.86 13.72
N ILE A 270 -24.39 12.20 14.37
CA ILE A 270 -24.55 12.02 15.81
C ILE A 270 -25.88 11.33 16.10
N SER A 271 -25.82 10.31 16.94
CA SER A 271 -26.98 9.52 17.35
C SER A 271 -26.95 9.29 18.86
N ALA A 272 -28.08 8.87 19.42
CA ALA A 272 -28.18 8.53 20.82
C ALA A 272 -29.00 7.26 21.01
N SER A 273 -28.84 6.61 22.15
CA SER A 273 -29.63 5.43 22.57
C SER A 273 -31.12 5.71 22.58
N SER A 274 -31.53 6.90 23.02
CA SER A 274 -32.91 7.34 23.04
C SER A 274 -33.02 8.86 23.10
N THR A 275 -34.16 9.42 22.71
CA THR A 275 -34.44 10.86 22.77
C THR A 275 -35.78 11.07 23.46
N PHE A 276 -35.85 11.97 24.44
CA PHE A 276 -37.04 12.22 25.25
C PHE A 276 -38.22 12.67 24.39
N ASP A 277 -38.03 13.75 23.62
CA ASP A 277 -38.96 14.28 22.63
C ASP A 277 -38.20 15.04 21.51
N GLU A 278 -38.92 15.62 20.55
CA GLU A 278 -38.32 16.38 19.44
C GLU A 278 -37.61 17.68 19.87
N ASN A 279 -38.04 18.31 20.96
CA ASN A 279 -37.44 19.54 21.50
C ASN A 279 -36.08 19.28 22.16
N TYR A 280 -35.83 18.05 22.65
CA TYR A 280 -34.54 17.62 23.24
C TYR A 280 -33.71 16.75 22.30
N SER A 281 -33.79 17.02 21.00
CA SER A 281 -33.07 16.27 19.96
C SER A 281 -31.56 16.22 20.20
N ILE A 282 -30.92 15.14 19.77
CA ILE A 282 -29.46 14.98 19.82
C ILE A 282 -28.71 16.08 19.04
N LYS A 283 -29.36 16.67 18.03
CA LYS A 283 -28.83 17.78 17.25
C LYS A 283 -28.58 19.05 18.08
N ASN A 284 -29.26 19.19 19.23
CA ASN A 284 -29.06 20.32 20.14
C ASN A 284 -27.61 20.39 20.65
N LEU A 285 -26.92 19.25 20.75
CA LEU A 285 -25.51 19.20 21.15
C LEU A 285 -24.55 19.85 20.15
N LEU A 286 -24.96 19.92 18.88
CA LEU A 286 -24.20 20.56 17.80
C LEU A 286 -24.59 22.03 17.63
N ASN A 287 -25.53 22.57 18.42
CA ASN A 287 -25.93 23.96 18.34
C ASN A 287 -25.05 24.86 19.22
N THR A 288 -24.99 26.15 18.89
CA THR A 288 -24.30 27.16 19.69
C THR A 288 -25.17 27.73 20.81
N ASN A 289 -26.49 27.61 20.69
CA ASN A 289 -27.43 28.05 21.71
C ASN A 289 -27.44 27.09 22.93
N ARG A 290 -26.92 27.56 24.07
CA ARG A 290 -26.79 26.77 25.31
C ARG A 290 -28.10 26.61 26.09
N SER A 291 -29.15 27.34 25.72
CA SER A 291 -30.49 27.12 26.28
C SER A 291 -31.15 25.84 25.74
N GLN A 292 -30.60 25.25 24.68
CA GLN A 292 -31.05 23.98 24.12
C GLN A 292 -30.14 22.84 24.57
N TYR A 293 -30.73 21.70 24.90
CA TYR A 293 -29.98 20.53 25.37
C TYR A 293 -30.57 19.24 24.85
N PHE A 294 -29.76 18.18 24.86
CA PHE A 294 -30.21 16.82 24.60
C PHE A 294 -30.70 16.16 25.88
N ALA A 295 -31.77 15.37 25.80
CA ALA A 295 -32.26 14.55 26.89
C ALA A 295 -32.72 13.18 26.38
N SER A 296 -32.34 12.11 27.09
CA SER A 296 -32.78 10.74 26.79
C SER A 296 -34.11 10.36 27.48
N LYS A 297 -34.66 9.17 27.19
CA LYS A 297 -35.95 8.70 27.76
C LYS A 297 -35.86 8.17 29.20
N SER A 298 -34.65 7.96 29.74
CA SER A 298 -34.35 7.42 31.09
C SER A 298 -34.14 5.90 31.16
N GLY A 299 -33.17 5.38 30.40
CA GLY A 299 -32.69 4.01 30.48
C GLY A 299 -31.65 3.75 31.59
N PRO A 300 -31.32 2.46 31.86
CA PRO A 300 -30.29 2.09 32.83
C PRO A 300 -28.87 2.43 32.36
N VAL A 301 -28.66 2.45 31.05
CA VAL A 301 -27.44 2.88 30.36
C VAL A 301 -27.88 3.66 29.13
N GLU A 302 -27.36 4.86 28.96
CA GLU A 302 -27.68 5.75 27.85
C GLU A 302 -26.37 6.19 27.20
N PHE A 303 -26.37 6.32 25.87
CA PHE A 303 -25.16 6.69 25.15
C PHE A 303 -25.44 7.71 24.05
N ILE A 304 -24.39 8.47 23.73
CA ILE A 304 -24.29 9.32 22.56
C ILE A 304 -23.16 8.76 21.71
N GLN A 305 -23.44 8.55 20.43
CA GLN A 305 -22.46 8.10 19.46
C GLN A 305 -22.21 9.20 18.42
N ILE A 306 -20.94 9.53 18.22
CA ILE A 306 -20.44 10.47 17.23
C ILE A 306 -19.70 9.67 16.17
N HIS A 307 -20.03 9.89 14.90
CA HIS A 307 -19.35 9.32 13.75
C HIS A 307 -18.78 10.45 12.90
N ILE A 308 -17.46 10.49 12.79
CA ILE A 308 -16.74 11.39 11.89
C ILE A 308 -16.74 10.76 10.50
N LEU A 309 -17.58 11.28 9.61
CA LEU A 309 -17.79 10.74 8.25
C LEU A 309 -16.60 11.04 7.33
N THR A 310 -15.94 12.17 7.53
CA THR A 310 -14.90 12.70 6.65
C THR A 310 -13.48 12.38 7.13
N GLY A 311 -13.30 11.45 8.07
CA GLY A 311 -11.96 11.09 8.55
C GLY A 311 -11.91 10.45 9.92
N SER A 312 -10.84 10.75 10.66
CA SER A 312 -10.60 10.21 12.00
C SER A 312 -9.90 11.24 12.89
N LEU A 313 -10.08 11.13 14.20
CA LEU A 313 -9.47 12.01 15.18
C LEU A 313 -8.62 11.19 16.15
N ALA A 314 -7.36 11.58 16.37
CA ALA A 314 -6.57 11.12 17.52
C ALA A 314 -6.87 12.06 18.70
N PRO A 315 -7.72 11.65 19.66
CA PRO A 315 -8.29 12.54 20.65
C PRO A 315 -7.28 12.83 21.78
N THR A 316 -7.28 14.06 22.27
CA THR A 316 -6.45 14.50 23.41
C THR A 316 -7.30 14.95 24.58
N HIS A 317 -8.45 15.56 24.31
CA HIS A 317 -9.40 16.01 25.30
C HIS A 317 -10.82 15.89 24.75
N TYR A 318 -11.78 15.94 25.65
CA TYR A 318 -13.18 16.17 25.31
C TYR A 318 -13.79 17.16 26.30
N THR A 319 -14.75 17.95 25.83
CA THR A 319 -15.54 18.83 26.69
C THR A 319 -16.96 18.31 26.77
N LEU A 320 -17.54 18.45 27.96
CA LEU A 320 -18.97 18.30 28.18
C LEU A 320 -19.52 19.61 28.75
N VAL A 321 -20.72 19.99 28.31
CA VAL A 321 -21.43 21.16 28.84
C VAL A 321 -22.68 20.67 29.57
N SER A 322 -22.80 21.00 30.85
CA SER A 322 -24.00 20.74 31.62
C SER A 322 -25.15 21.66 31.17
N CYS A 323 -26.39 21.19 31.29
CA CYS A 323 -27.55 22.02 30.97
C CYS A 323 -27.90 22.98 32.13
N GLU A 324 -28.64 24.05 31.82
CA GLU A 324 -29.16 25.00 32.83
C GLU A 324 -30.00 24.28 33.90
N SER A 325 -30.88 23.36 33.47
CA SER A 325 -31.65 22.48 34.34
C SER A 325 -30.82 21.36 34.99
N GLY A 326 -29.54 21.24 34.63
CA GLY A 326 -28.57 20.23 35.05
C GLY A 326 -27.94 20.52 36.41
N ILE A 327 -28.73 21.10 37.32
CA ILE A 327 -28.40 21.16 38.76
C ILE A 327 -28.13 19.72 39.23
N SER A 328 -27.24 19.56 40.22
CA SER A 328 -26.66 18.33 40.84
C SER A 328 -27.33 16.96 40.68
N ASN A 329 -28.63 16.89 40.38
CA ASN A 329 -29.44 15.69 40.34
C ASN A 329 -29.69 15.15 38.92
N LEU A 330 -29.18 15.75 37.85
CA LEU A 330 -29.47 15.27 36.48
C LEU A 330 -28.25 15.17 35.57
N ALA A 331 -27.14 15.77 35.96
CA ALA A 331 -25.90 15.69 35.21
C ALA A 331 -25.27 14.29 35.35
N PRO A 332 -24.59 13.79 34.31
CA PRO A 332 -23.77 12.59 34.40
C PRO A 332 -22.76 12.71 35.55
N CYS A 333 -22.58 11.64 36.32
CA CYS A 333 -21.54 11.55 37.35
C CYS A 333 -20.64 10.30 37.18
N THR A 334 -21.10 9.29 36.45
CA THR A 334 -20.30 8.12 36.08
C THR A 334 -20.50 7.82 34.60
N TRP A 335 -19.42 7.84 33.83
CA TRP A 335 -19.45 7.65 32.38
C TRP A 335 -18.13 7.11 31.83
N THR A 336 -18.17 6.63 30.59
CA THR A 336 -16.97 6.33 29.80
C THR A 336 -17.00 7.03 28.46
N LEU A 337 -15.81 7.34 27.94
CA LEU A 337 -15.60 7.71 26.55
C LEU A 337 -14.81 6.59 25.87
N SER A 338 -15.31 6.10 24.74
CA SER A 338 -14.65 5.05 23.95
C SER A 338 -14.52 5.45 22.48
N GLY A 339 -13.48 4.95 21.82
CA GLY A 339 -13.21 5.16 20.39
C GLY A 339 -13.31 3.87 19.57
N SER A 340 -13.76 3.95 18.32
CA SER A 340 -13.82 2.82 17.38
C SER A 340 -13.51 3.24 15.93
N ASN A 341 -13.06 2.29 15.11
CA ASN A 341 -12.87 2.45 13.67
C ASN A 341 -13.86 1.63 12.83
N ASN A 342 -14.72 0.84 13.47
CA ASN A 342 -15.69 -0.02 12.77
C ASN A 342 -17.09 0.01 13.42
N GLY A 343 -17.29 0.82 14.45
CA GLY A 343 -18.55 0.91 15.23
C GLY A 343 -18.89 -0.36 16.03
N LYS A 344 -18.03 -1.39 16.04
CA LYS A 344 -18.29 -2.70 16.66
C LYS A 344 -17.33 -2.99 17.81
N THR A 345 -16.04 -2.77 17.59
CA THR A 345 -14.99 -2.97 18.59
C THR A 345 -14.56 -1.61 19.13
N TRP A 346 -14.67 -1.44 20.45
CA TRP A 346 -14.45 -0.16 21.13
C TRP A 346 -13.22 -0.22 22.03
N THR A 347 -12.42 0.84 21.98
CA THR A 347 -11.27 1.06 22.86
C THR A 347 -11.66 2.10 23.92
N LEU A 348 -11.49 1.77 25.20
CA LEU A 348 -11.73 2.73 26.28
C LEU A 348 -10.69 3.86 26.22
N LEU A 349 -11.16 5.11 26.18
CA LEU A 349 -10.32 6.32 26.12
C LEU A 349 -10.27 7.02 27.48
N ASP A 350 -11.42 7.12 28.14
CA ASP A 350 -11.54 7.70 29.48
C ASP A 350 -12.67 7.04 30.27
N SER A 351 -12.53 7.05 31.60
CA SER A 351 -13.51 6.53 32.54
C SER A 351 -13.59 7.44 33.76
N GLN A 352 -14.79 7.94 34.03
CA GLN A 352 -15.08 8.85 35.14
C GLN A 352 -16.08 8.18 36.08
N SER A 353 -15.84 8.26 37.39
CA SER A 353 -16.71 7.69 38.41
C SER A 353 -16.91 8.68 39.55
N ASN A 354 -18.16 8.87 39.98
CA ASN A 354 -18.56 9.83 41.02
C ASN A 354 -18.00 11.25 40.79
N ASN A 355 -17.93 11.67 39.53
CA ASN A 355 -17.39 12.96 39.13
C ASN A 355 -18.50 14.03 39.11
N ASN A 356 -18.42 14.98 40.04
CA ASN A 356 -19.43 16.03 40.20
C ASN A 356 -19.10 17.31 39.43
N SER A 357 -18.11 17.29 38.53
CA SER A 357 -17.63 18.50 37.85
C SER A 357 -18.71 19.17 37.00
N LEU A 358 -19.70 18.40 36.54
CA LEU A 358 -20.85 18.86 35.74
C LEU A 358 -22.03 19.37 36.57
N PHE A 359 -21.96 19.40 37.91
CA PHE A 359 -23.08 19.77 38.80
C PHE A 359 -23.28 21.28 38.94
N PHE A 360 -22.95 22.04 37.90
CA PHE A 360 -23.05 23.48 37.84
C PHE A 360 -23.82 23.84 36.57
N PRO A 361 -24.70 24.85 36.58
CA PRO A 361 -25.47 25.21 35.39
C PRO A 361 -24.55 25.72 34.28
N GLU A 362 -24.82 25.29 33.04
CA GLU A 362 -24.17 25.77 31.80
C GLU A 362 -22.63 25.74 31.80
N LYS A 363 -22.04 24.85 32.59
CA LYS A 363 -20.60 24.78 32.78
C LYS A 363 -19.99 23.86 31.73
N ALA A 364 -19.08 24.41 30.94
CA ALA A 364 -18.17 23.62 30.12
C ALA A 364 -17.04 23.05 30.99
N VAL A 365 -16.86 21.74 30.95
CA VAL A 365 -15.80 21.03 31.68
C VAL A 365 -14.97 20.23 30.69
N ILE A 366 -13.66 20.48 30.69
CA ILE A 366 -12.67 19.79 29.87
C ILE A 366 -12.12 18.58 30.62
N PHE A 367 -11.95 17.47 29.90
CA PHE A 367 -11.38 16.23 30.43
C PHE A 367 -10.21 15.79 29.55
N PRO A 368 -8.99 15.61 30.10
CA PRO A 368 -7.87 15.09 29.35
C PRO A 368 -7.99 13.58 29.13
N ILE A 369 -7.61 13.12 27.95
CA ILE A 369 -7.55 11.70 27.60
C ILE A 369 -6.10 11.22 27.76
N ASN A 370 -5.91 10.03 28.32
CA ASN A 370 -4.57 9.50 28.57
C ASN A 370 -3.79 9.32 27.26
N LYS A 371 -2.55 9.82 27.24
CA LYS A 371 -1.66 9.86 26.08
C LYS A 371 -1.11 8.49 25.65
N GLU A 372 -1.52 7.38 26.25
CA GLU A 372 -1.09 6.05 25.79
C GLU A 372 -1.93 5.51 24.61
N SER A 373 -2.98 6.23 24.20
CA SER A 373 -3.91 5.83 23.14
C SER A 373 -3.91 6.77 21.92
N TRP A 374 -2.73 7.09 21.35
CA TRP A 374 -2.57 7.91 20.11
C TRP A 374 -3.08 7.21 18.85
N ARG A 375 -4.17 6.46 18.97
CA ARG A 375 -4.89 5.87 17.85
C ARG A 375 -5.94 6.88 17.41
N SER A 376 -6.04 7.08 16.10
CA SER A 376 -7.17 7.82 15.53
C SER A 376 -8.41 6.93 15.48
N PHE A 377 -9.56 7.54 15.75
CA PHE A 377 -10.86 6.90 15.73
C PHE A 377 -11.83 7.69 14.84
N SER A 378 -12.64 6.99 14.04
CA SER A 378 -13.76 7.58 13.29
C SER A 378 -15.07 7.61 14.09
N TYR A 379 -15.17 6.78 15.13
CA TYR A 379 -16.34 6.72 16.00
C TYR A 379 -15.95 7.01 17.44
N PHE A 380 -16.82 7.74 18.15
CA PHE A 380 -16.73 8.00 19.58
C PHE A 380 -18.06 7.67 20.24
N GLN A 381 -18.02 7.03 21.40
CA GLN A 381 -19.21 6.75 22.19
C GLN A 381 -19.01 7.24 23.62
N PHE A 382 -19.86 8.19 24.02
CA PHE A 382 -20.02 8.61 25.39
C PHE A 382 -21.13 7.77 26.02
N THR A 383 -20.84 7.03 27.09
CA THR A 383 -21.82 6.14 27.76
C THR A 383 -21.99 6.55 29.21
N GLN A 384 -23.21 6.95 29.58
CA GLN A 384 -23.58 7.25 30.97
C GLN A 384 -24.01 5.97 31.68
N TYR A 385 -23.42 5.73 32.85
CA TYR A 385 -23.80 4.66 33.78
C TYR A 385 -24.54 5.19 35.00
N ASP A 386 -24.24 6.42 35.42
CA ASP A 386 -24.93 7.06 36.54
C ASP A 386 -24.98 8.58 36.41
N SER A 387 -25.96 9.15 37.10
CA SER A 387 -26.24 10.59 37.18
C SER A 387 -26.40 11.00 38.63
N GLY A 388 -26.23 12.27 38.96
CA GLY A 388 -26.36 12.73 40.35
C GLY A 388 -27.75 12.56 40.98
N GLY A 389 -28.78 12.23 40.20
CA GLY A 389 -30.15 12.03 40.68
C GLY A 389 -30.51 10.59 40.98
N ILE A 390 -31.08 10.37 42.16
CA ILE A 390 -31.52 9.04 42.63
C ILE A 390 -32.70 8.49 41.81
N LYS A 391 -33.50 9.35 41.15
CA LYS A 391 -34.76 8.96 40.47
C LYS A 391 -34.78 9.15 38.96
N ASN A 392 -33.84 9.89 38.39
CA ASN A 392 -33.87 10.26 36.98
C ASN A 392 -32.49 9.98 36.36
N LYS A 393 -32.42 8.90 35.57
CA LYS A 393 -31.19 8.42 34.93
C LYS A 393 -31.06 8.89 33.48
N LYS A 394 -31.81 9.93 33.09
CA LYS A 394 -31.68 10.51 31.76
C LYS A 394 -30.25 11.00 31.55
N LEU A 395 -29.78 10.89 30.31
CA LEU A 395 -28.56 11.54 29.87
C LEU A 395 -28.92 12.95 29.40
N LEU A 396 -28.42 13.97 30.10
CA LEU A 396 -28.60 15.37 29.75
C LEU A 396 -27.26 16.07 29.51
N LEU A 397 -27.12 16.71 28.35
CA LEU A 397 -25.97 17.53 27.99
C LEU A 397 -26.43 18.70 27.11
N ALA A 398 -25.83 19.88 27.30
CA ALA A 398 -26.04 21.07 26.46
C ALA A 398 -24.94 21.23 25.38
N GLY A 399 -23.90 20.40 25.43
CA GLY A 399 -22.81 20.45 24.48
C GLY A 399 -21.81 19.33 24.71
N ILE A 400 -21.14 18.95 23.63
CA ILE A 400 -20.02 18.02 23.63
C ILE A 400 -19.03 18.49 22.55
N GLU A 401 -17.75 18.34 22.81
CA GLU A 401 -16.68 18.75 21.90
C GLU A 401 -15.50 17.79 22.00
N LEU A 402 -14.79 17.58 20.89
CA LEU A 402 -13.61 16.71 20.84
C LEU A 402 -12.38 17.51 20.38
N PHE A 403 -11.22 17.24 20.97
CA PHE A 403 -9.95 17.93 20.67
C PHE A 403 -8.88 16.91 20.30
N GLY A 404 -7.94 17.29 19.44
CA GLY A 404 -6.85 16.41 19.04
C GLY A 404 -6.39 16.60 17.61
N ALA A 405 -5.70 15.61 17.06
CA ALA A 405 -5.21 15.64 15.68
C ALA A 405 -6.25 15.02 14.74
N TYR A 406 -6.93 15.85 13.95
CA TYR A 406 -7.89 15.42 12.94
C TYR A 406 -7.18 15.09 11.64
N THR A 407 -7.45 13.90 11.10
CA THR A 407 -6.94 13.43 9.81
C THR A 407 -8.12 13.22 8.85
N PRO A 408 -8.22 14.01 7.76
CA PRO A 408 -9.22 13.77 6.72
C PRO A 408 -9.11 12.37 6.11
N GLY A 409 -10.24 11.77 5.76
CA GLY A 409 -10.31 10.48 5.06
C GLY A 409 -10.04 10.65 3.57
N VAL A 410 -9.47 9.63 2.94
CA VAL A 410 -9.30 9.59 1.48
C VAL A 410 -10.67 9.25 0.88
N ASN A 411 -11.27 10.18 0.15
CA ASN A 411 -12.49 9.93 -0.62
C ASN A 411 -12.24 8.94 -1.76
#